data_AF-A0A7G5EDH6-F1
#
_entry.id   AF-A0A7G5EDH6-F1
#
_cell.length_a   1.000
_cell.length_b   1.000
_cell.length_c   1.000
_cell.angle_alpha   90.00
_cell.angle_beta   90.00
_cell.angle_gamma   90.00
#
_symmetry.space_group_name_H-M   'P 1'
#
loop_
_entity.id
_entity.type
_entity.pdbx_description
1 polymer ?
#
loop_
_entity_poly.entity_id
_entity_poly.type
_entity_poly.pdbx_seq_one_letter_code
_entity_poly.pdbx_strand_id
1 'polypeptide(L)'
;MSILPILCYPDPRLHKVAKPVAVVDDRIRTLVQDMLATMYDASGIGLAATQIDVHERVVVIDVSEERNEPMTIINPEILWASDEKQVGDEGCLSVPGIYDGVERSVAVKIKALDENGNSREIDAEGLLAICIQHEMDHLLGKVFVEYLSPLKRNRIKSKLVKQQKRELADAKE
;
A
#
# COMPACT_ATOMS: atom_id res chain seq x y z
N MET A 1 17.13 -1.97 -10.98
CA MET A 1 16.07 -1.74 -10.00
C MET A 1 16.69 -1.05 -8.81
N SER A 2 16.11 0.07 -8.38
CA SER A 2 16.55 0.83 -7.20
C SER A 2 15.58 0.62 -6.04
N ILE A 3 16.12 0.60 -4.82
CA ILE A 3 15.31 0.64 -3.60
C ILE A 3 14.96 2.09 -3.30
N LEU A 4 13.67 2.38 -3.17
CA LEU A 4 13.13 3.72 -2.96
C LEU A 4 12.78 3.94 -1.49
N PRO A 5 12.96 5.16 -0.94
CA PRO A 5 12.59 5.44 0.44
C PRO A 5 11.07 5.37 0.61
N ILE A 6 10.62 4.64 1.63
CA ILE A 6 9.22 4.55 2.01
C ILE A 6 8.88 5.70 2.98
N LEU A 7 7.82 6.43 2.69
CA LEU A 7 7.26 7.46 3.55
C LEU A 7 6.66 6.83 4.82
N CYS A 8 6.95 7.44 5.97
CA CYS A 8 6.45 6.99 7.26
C CYS A 8 5.41 7.96 7.82
N TYR A 9 4.29 7.43 8.31
CA TYR A 9 3.26 8.19 9.00
C TYR A 9 3.85 8.91 10.22
N PRO A 10 3.52 10.20 10.46
CA PRO A 10 2.42 10.98 9.86
C PRO A 10 2.85 11.93 8.71
N ASP A 11 3.76 11.52 7.83
CA ASP A 11 4.14 12.34 6.67
C ASP A 11 2.89 12.76 5.85
N PRO A 12 2.65 14.07 5.64
CA PRO A 12 1.45 14.54 4.97
C PRO A 12 1.33 14.09 3.51
N ARG A 13 2.42 13.66 2.88
CA ARG A 13 2.42 13.19 1.49
C ARG A 13 1.67 11.86 1.34
N LEU A 14 1.55 11.07 2.41
CA LEU A 14 0.72 9.86 2.45
C LEU A 14 -0.78 10.15 2.28
N HIS A 15 -1.20 11.40 2.46
CA HIS A 15 -2.60 11.82 2.33
C HIS A 15 -2.94 12.46 0.98
N LYS A 16 -2.00 12.45 0.02
CA LYS A 16 -2.27 12.95 -1.33
C LYS A 16 -3.00 11.88 -2.14
N VAL A 17 -4.11 12.28 -2.76
CA VAL A 17 -4.87 11.42 -3.67
C VAL A 17 -4.09 11.21 -4.96
N ALA A 18 -3.85 9.94 -5.30
CA ALA A 18 -3.12 9.53 -6.49
C ALA A 18 -3.94 9.74 -7.77
N LYS A 19 -3.27 10.24 -8.82
CA LYS A 19 -3.87 10.49 -10.13
C LYS A 19 -3.89 9.21 -10.97
N PRO A 20 -4.90 9.02 -11.83
CA PRO A 20 -4.87 7.91 -12.78
C PRO A 20 -3.65 7.96 -13.70
N VAL A 21 -3.09 6.80 -13.98
CA VAL A 21 -2.07 6.62 -15.02
C VAL A 21 -2.76 6.74 -16.38
N ALA A 22 -2.32 7.69 -17.21
CA ALA A 22 -2.93 7.90 -18.52
C ALA A 22 -2.48 6.85 -19.56
N VAL A 23 -1.20 6.45 -19.51
CA VAL A 23 -0.59 5.48 -20.42
C VAL A 23 0.41 4.63 -19.64
N VAL A 24 0.41 3.31 -19.87
CA VAL A 24 1.39 2.39 -19.31
C VAL A 24 2.62 2.33 -20.23
N ASP A 25 3.51 3.30 -20.05
CA ASP A 25 4.75 3.46 -20.79
C ASP A 25 5.95 2.82 -20.05
N ASP A 26 7.16 2.99 -20.60
CA ASP A 26 8.38 2.43 -20.00
C ASP A 26 8.66 3.02 -18.61
N ARG A 27 8.25 4.28 -18.36
CA ARG A 27 8.40 4.91 -17.05
C ARG A 27 7.53 4.21 -16.00
N ILE A 28 6.28 3.86 -16.33
CA ILE A 28 5.43 3.06 -15.45
C ILE A 28 6.01 1.66 -15.23
N ARG A 29 6.51 1.01 -16.28
CA ARG A 29 7.17 -0.30 -16.15
C ARG A 29 8.39 -0.22 -15.23
N THR A 30 9.24 0.80 -15.36
CA THR A 30 10.37 1.02 -14.44
C THR A 30 9.90 1.26 -13.01
N LEU A 31 8.89 2.11 -12.81
CA LEU A 31 8.30 2.37 -11.50
C LEU A 31 7.82 1.09 -10.82
N VAL A 32 7.11 0.22 -11.55
CA VAL A 32 6.64 -1.08 -11.05
C VAL A 32 7.80 -1.95 -10.58
N GLN A 33 8.89 -2.01 -11.35
CA GLN A 33 10.07 -2.80 -10.99
C GLN A 33 10.77 -2.26 -9.74
N ASP A 34 10.90 -0.94 -9.61
CA ASP A 34 11.48 -0.31 -8.42
C ASP A 34 10.56 -0.47 -7.19
N MET A 35 9.24 -0.42 -7.38
CA MET A 35 8.25 -0.69 -6.33
C MET A 35 8.34 -2.14 -5.84
N LEU A 36 8.42 -3.12 -6.74
CA LEU A 36 8.60 -4.53 -6.37
C LEU A 36 9.90 -4.74 -5.59
N ALA A 37 11.01 -4.20 -6.10
CA ALA A 37 12.30 -4.29 -5.40
C ALA A 37 12.23 -3.67 -4.00
N THR A 38 11.62 -2.50 -3.87
CA THR A 38 11.41 -1.80 -2.59
C THR A 38 10.51 -2.58 -1.64
N MET A 39 9.41 -3.15 -2.15
CA MET A 39 8.48 -3.97 -1.37
C MET A 39 9.18 -5.20 -0.79
N TYR A 40 9.95 -5.92 -1.60
CA TYR A 40 10.67 -7.11 -1.14
C TYR A 40 11.82 -6.79 -0.18
N ASP A 41 12.58 -5.72 -0.42
CA ASP A 41 13.63 -5.25 0.50
C ASP A 41 13.05 -4.92 1.89
N ALA A 42 11.87 -4.30 1.91
CA ALA A 42 11.13 -3.99 3.14
C ALA A 42 10.36 -5.20 3.73
N SER A 43 10.48 -6.40 3.15
CA SER A 43 9.73 -7.60 3.53
C SER A 43 8.20 -7.41 3.55
N GLY A 44 7.70 -6.54 2.68
CA GLY A 44 6.28 -6.26 2.49
C GLY A 44 5.61 -7.22 1.53
N ILE A 45 4.27 -7.21 1.54
CA ILE A 45 3.42 -8.01 0.63
C ILE A 45 2.61 -7.14 -0.34
N GLY A 46 2.62 -5.82 -0.12
CA GLY A 46 1.94 -4.82 -0.90
C GLY A 46 2.68 -3.49 -0.78
N LEU A 47 2.67 -2.70 -1.86
CA LEU A 47 3.19 -1.34 -1.88
C LEU A 47 2.43 -0.50 -2.91
N ALA A 48 1.85 0.60 -2.46
CA ALA A 48 1.27 1.64 -3.31
C ALA A 48 2.32 2.71 -3.66
N ALA A 49 2.26 3.25 -4.87
CA ALA A 49 3.19 4.29 -5.33
C ALA A 49 3.18 5.53 -4.43
N THR A 50 2.03 5.87 -3.82
CA THR A 50 1.93 6.96 -2.82
C THR A 50 2.95 6.81 -1.70
N GLN A 51 3.28 5.58 -1.27
CA GLN A 51 4.20 5.31 -0.17
C GLN A 51 5.66 5.61 -0.53
N ILE A 52 6.01 5.73 -1.81
CA ILE A 52 7.34 6.12 -2.30
C ILE A 52 7.32 7.54 -2.92
N ASP A 53 6.34 8.37 -2.50
CA ASP A 53 6.14 9.76 -2.97
C ASP A 53 5.82 9.89 -4.47
N VAL A 54 5.26 8.84 -5.08
CA VAL A 54 4.77 8.87 -6.46
C VAL A 54 3.24 8.79 -6.46
N HIS A 55 2.57 9.92 -6.70
CA HIS A 55 1.11 10.03 -6.58
C HIS A 55 0.37 9.64 -7.86
N GLU A 56 0.64 8.43 -8.34
CA GLU A 56 -0.07 7.78 -9.45
C GLU A 56 -0.72 6.48 -8.97
N ARG A 57 -1.82 6.09 -9.62
CA ARG A 57 -2.58 4.89 -9.23
C ARG A 57 -1.88 3.62 -9.68
N VAL A 58 -0.80 3.28 -9.01
CA VAL A 58 0.01 2.08 -9.23
C VAL A 58 0.19 1.37 -7.89
N VAL A 59 -0.05 0.07 -7.88
CA VAL A 59 0.10 -0.82 -6.73
C VAL A 59 0.83 -2.07 -7.19
N VAL A 60 1.72 -2.59 -6.36
CA VAL A 60 2.32 -3.91 -6.52
C VAL A 60 1.99 -4.76 -5.31
N ILE A 61 1.68 -6.03 -5.53
CA ILE A 61 1.30 -6.99 -4.47
C ILE A 61 1.97 -8.33 -4.77
N ASP A 62 2.44 -9.00 -3.73
CA ASP A 62 2.81 -10.41 -3.79
C ASP A 62 2.49 -11.07 -2.45
N VAL A 63 1.39 -11.84 -2.42
CA VAL A 63 0.93 -12.58 -1.24
C VAL A 63 1.35 -14.05 -1.27
N SER A 64 2.09 -14.49 -2.29
CA SER A 64 2.59 -15.87 -2.39
C SER A 64 3.58 -16.16 -1.25
N GLU A 65 3.61 -17.43 -0.82
CA GLU A 65 4.52 -17.85 0.26
C GLU A 65 5.99 -17.68 -0.15
N GLU A 66 6.32 -17.98 -1.41
CA GLU A 66 7.68 -17.93 -1.95
C GLU A 66 8.09 -16.55 -2.48
N ARG A 67 7.18 -15.55 -2.47
CA ARG A 67 7.41 -14.20 -3.00
C ARG A 67 7.85 -14.20 -4.47
N ASN A 68 7.17 -15.00 -5.29
CA ASN A 68 7.48 -15.21 -6.70
C ASN A 68 6.28 -15.07 -7.64
N GLU A 69 5.12 -14.64 -7.14
CA GLU A 69 3.91 -14.37 -7.94
C GLU A 69 3.49 -12.89 -7.83
N PRO A 70 4.33 -11.95 -8.30
CA PRO A 70 4.01 -10.53 -8.23
C PRO A 70 2.83 -10.16 -9.13
N MET A 71 2.00 -9.25 -8.62
CA MET A 71 0.86 -8.67 -9.31
C MET A 71 0.99 -7.16 -9.37
N THR A 72 0.93 -6.62 -10.59
CA THR A 72 0.86 -5.17 -10.84
C THR A 72 -0.60 -4.74 -11.03
N ILE A 73 -1.05 -3.75 -10.26
CA ILE A 73 -2.43 -3.27 -10.31
C ILE A 73 -2.40 -1.76 -10.58
N ILE A 74 -2.73 -1.38 -11.81
CA ILE A 74 -2.74 0.03 -12.25
C ILE A 74 -4.18 0.50 -12.44
N ASN A 75 -4.49 1.71 -11.99
CA ASN A 75 -5.83 2.30 -12.03
C ASN A 75 -6.95 1.39 -11.47
N PRO A 76 -6.78 0.77 -10.29
CA PRO A 76 -7.80 -0.15 -9.76
C PRO A 76 -9.12 0.55 -9.47
N GLU A 77 -10.21 -0.17 -9.74
CA GLU A 77 -11.58 0.18 -9.43
C GLU A 77 -12.30 -1.04 -8.82
N ILE A 78 -12.98 -0.88 -7.69
CA ILE A 78 -13.80 -1.94 -7.10
C ILE A 78 -15.10 -2.04 -7.89
N LEU A 79 -15.32 -3.18 -8.55
CA LEU A 79 -16.57 -3.50 -9.23
C LEU A 79 -17.59 -4.10 -8.27
N TRP A 80 -17.12 -4.88 -7.30
CA TRP A 80 -17.93 -5.51 -6.26
C TRP A 80 -17.10 -5.77 -5.02
N ALA A 81 -17.74 -5.71 -3.85
CA ALA A 81 -17.16 -6.11 -2.57
C ALA A 81 -18.21 -6.91 -1.80
N SER A 82 -17.78 -7.91 -1.05
CA SER A 82 -18.68 -8.72 -0.23
C SER A 82 -19.32 -7.91 0.89
N ASP A 83 -20.59 -8.23 1.18
CA ASP A 83 -21.27 -7.74 2.38
C ASP A 83 -20.68 -8.33 3.66
N GLU A 84 -20.17 -9.57 3.57
CA GLU A 84 -19.41 -10.19 4.65
C GLU A 84 -18.08 -9.48 4.85
N LYS A 85 -17.78 -9.17 6.11
CA LYS A 85 -16.56 -8.49 6.53
C LYS A 85 -15.88 -9.24 7.66
N GLN A 86 -14.57 -9.09 7.73
CA GLN A 86 -13.77 -9.60 8.83
C GLN A 86 -12.89 -8.50 9.40
N VAL A 87 -12.65 -8.57 10.70
CA VAL A 87 -11.59 -7.80 11.36
C VAL A 87 -10.31 -8.63 11.31
N GLY A 88 -9.27 -8.08 10.70
CA GLY A 88 -7.93 -8.69 10.64
C GLY A 88 -6.87 -7.71 11.11
N ASP A 89 -5.78 -8.22 11.66
CA ASP A 89 -4.62 -7.40 12.01
C ASP A 89 -3.90 -6.96 10.72
N GLU A 90 -3.89 -5.66 10.46
CA GLU A 90 -3.16 -5.07 9.34
C GLU A 90 -1.85 -4.44 9.81
N GLY A 91 -0.78 -4.69 9.07
CA GLY A 91 0.46 -3.92 9.13
C GLY A 91 0.61 -3.03 7.90
N CYS A 92 1.50 -2.05 7.96
CA CYS A 92 1.80 -1.17 6.82
C CYS A 92 3.27 -0.77 6.85
N LEU A 93 3.93 -0.81 5.69
CA LEU A 93 5.32 -0.37 5.55
C LEU A 93 5.49 1.11 5.95
N SER A 94 4.46 1.94 5.75
CA SER A 94 4.43 3.34 6.18
C SER A 94 4.09 3.54 7.66
N VAL A 95 3.79 2.49 8.42
CA VAL A 95 3.49 2.54 9.86
C VAL A 95 4.29 1.43 10.58
N PRO A 96 5.63 1.52 10.56
CA PRO A 96 6.49 0.39 10.91
C PRO A 96 6.30 -0.09 12.35
N GLY A 97 6.23 -1.43 12.51
CA GLY A 97 6.13 -2.09 13.81
C GLY A 97 4.79 -1.89 14.53
N ILE A 98 3.74 -1.54 13.79
CA ILE A 98 2.37 -1.41 14.28
C ILE A 98 1.45 -2.35 13.50
N TYR A 99 0.70 -3.15 14.25
CA TYR A 99 -0.36 -4.02 13.75
C TYR A 99 -1.61 -3.75 14.59
N ASP A 100 -2.76 -3.58 13.95
CA ASP A 100 -4.04 -3.39 14.66
C ASP A 100 -5.20 -3.83 13.77
N GLY A 101 -6.35 -4.11 14.40
CA GLY A 101 -7.52 -4.67 13.73
C GLY A 101 -8.24 -3.65 12.85
N VAL A 102 -8.41 -3.98 11.57
CA VAL A 102 -9.20 -3.23 10.59
C VAL A 102 -10.27 -4.14 9.99
N GLU A 103 -11.48 -3.60 9.83
CA GLU A 103 -12.58 -4.31 9.21
C GLU A 103 -12.54 -4.14 7.68
N ARG A 104 -12.49 -5.25 6.93
CA ARG A 104 -12.46 -5.29 5.46
C ARG A 104 -13.50 -6.27 4.93
N SER A 105 -13.94 -6.07 3.69
CA SER A 105 -14.71 -7.09 2.96
C SER A 105 -13.83 -8.32 2.73
N VAL A 106 -14.37 -9.52 2.95
CA VAL A 106 -13.62 -10.78 2.80
C VAL A 106 -13.28 -11.13 1.35
N ALA A 107 -14.06 -10.58 0.41
CA ALA A 107 -13.84 -10.74 -1.02
C ALA A 107 -14.10 -9.43 -1.77
N VAL A 108 -13.34 -9.20 -2.83
CA VAL A 108 -13.51 -8.06 -3.74
C VAL A 108 -13.29 -8.50 -5.18
N LYS A 109 -14.02 -7.87 -6.09
CA LYS A 109 -13.76 -7.93 -7.52
C LYS A 109 -13.32 -6.55 -7.99
N ILE A 110 -12.15 -6.47 -8.60
CA ILE A 110 -11.63 -5.20 -9.13
C ILE A 110 -11.42 -5.26 -10.64
N LYS A 111 -11.45 -4.09 -11.27
CA LYS A 111 -10.94 -3.86 -12.62
C LYS A 111 -9.64 -3.06 -12.52
N ALA A 112 -8.62 -3.47 -13.26
CA ALA A 112 -7.33 -2.78 -13.29
C ALA A 112 -6.61 -3.02 -14.63
N LEU A 113 -5.53 -2.27 -14.85
CA LEU A 113 -4.56 -2.53 -15.91
C LEU A 113 -3.37 -3.31 -15.33
N ASP A 114 -2.78 -4.18 -16.15
CA ASP A 114 -1.49 -4.83 -15.88
C ASP A 114 -0.29 -3.94 -16.28
N GLU A 115 0.93 -4.41 -16.06
CA GLU A 115 2.18 -3.72 -16.41
C GLU A 115 2.40 -3.47 -17.92
N ASN A 116 1.60 -4.13 -18.75
CA ASN A 116 1.58 -3.95 -20.20
C ASN A 116 0.42 -3.04 -20.66
N GLY A 117 -0.43 -2.59 -19.75
CA GLY A 117 -1.59 -1.76 -20.02
C GLY A 117 -2.85 -2.53 -20.44
N ASN A 118 -2.87 -3.86 -20.33
CA ASN A 118 -4.05 -4.64 -20.64
C ASN A 118 -5.05 -4.59 -19.48
N SER A 119 -6.33 -4.37 -19.79
CA SER A 119 -7.39 -4.41 -18.80
C SER A 119 -7.68 -5.84 -18.37
N ARG A 120 -7.82 -6.06 -17.06
CA ARG A 120 -8.23 -7.32 -16.45
C ARG A 120 -9.19 -7.09 -15.29
N GLU A 121 -10.03 -8.09 -15.06
CA GLU A 121 -10.81 -8.22 -13.83
C GLU A 121 -10.11 -9.23 -12.92
N ILE A 122 -10.10 -8.94 -11.62
CA ILE A 122 -9.42 -9.76 -10.62
C ILE A 122 -10.43 -10.02 -9.51
N ASP A 123 -10.77 -11.30 -9.33
CA ASP A 123 -11.50 -11.79 -8.17
C ASP A 123 -10.49 -12.13 -7.08
N ALA A 124 -10.65 -11.54 -5.90
CA ALA A 124 -9.74 -11.71 -4.78
C ALA A 124 -10.51 -12.04 -3.51
N GLU A 125 -9.97 -12.98 -2.72
CA GLU A 125 -10.50 -13.40 -1.43
C GLU A 125 -9.37 -13.43 -0.39
N GLY A 126 -9.74 -13.48 0.89
CA GLY A 126 -8.79 -13.67 1.98
C GLY A 126 -7.70 -12.59 2.02
N LEU A 127 -6.43 -13.00 2.14
CA LEU A 127 -5.30 -12.07 2.28
C LEU A 127 -5.14 -11.15 1.06
N LEU A 128 -5.38 -11.65 -0.15
CA LEU A 128 -5.29 -10.84 -1.37
C LEU A 128 -6.35 -9.74 -1.38
N ALA A 129 -7.59 -10.06 -0.99
CA ALA A 129 -8.67 -9.08 -0.91
C ALA A 129 -8.35 -7.96 0.09
N ILE A 130 -7.81 -8.32 1.26
CA ILE A 130 -7.40 -7.36 2.30
C ILE A 130 -6.28 -6.47 1.79
N CYS A 131 -5.24 -7.07 1.19
CA CYS A 131 -4.11 -6.33 0.65
C CYS A 131 -4.53 -5.35 -0.45
N ILE A 132 -5.37 -5.77 -1.41
CA ILE A 132 -5.91 -4.88 -2.44
C ILE A 132 -6.66 -3.70 -1.83
N GLN A 133 -7.56 -3.93 -0.87
CA GLN A 133 -8.30 -2.85 -0.21
C GLN A 133 -7.36 -1.88 0.53
N HIS A 134 -6.34 -2.40 1.20
CA HIS A 134 -5.31 -1.61 1.88
C HIS A 134 -4.52 -0.72 0.91
N GLU A 135 -4.01 -1.29 -0.18
CA GLU A 135 -3.22 -0.55 -1.15
C GLU A 135 -4.07 0.47 -1.93
N MET A 136 -5.34 0.14 -2.22
CA MET A 136 -6.28 1.09 -2.82
C MET A 136 -6.58 2.28 -1.91
N ASP A 137 -6.62 2.09 -0.59
CA ASP A 137 -6.75 3.20 0.36
C ASP A 137 -5.56 4.16 0.29
N HIS A 138 -4.33 3.65 0.12
CA HIS A 138 -3.16 4.49 -0.09
C HIS A 138 -3.25 5.35 -1.35
N LEU A 139 -3.89 4.85 -2.42
CA LEU A 139 -4.17 5.66 -3.62
C LEU A 139 -5.19 6.79 -3.35
N LEU A 140 -6.03 6.63 -2.34
CA LEU A 140 -7.01 7.62 -1.89
C LEU A 140 -6.46 8.55 -0.80
N GLY A 141 -5.17 8.43 -0.46
CA GLY A 141 -4.54 9.22 0.59
C GLY A 141 -4.98 8.79 2.00
N LYS A 142 -5.38 7.53 2.17
CA LYS A 142 -5.77 6.96 3.46
C LYS A 142 -4.73 5.97 3.95
N VAL A 143 -4.45 6.00 5.24
CA VAL A 143 -3.60 5.01 5.92
C VAL A 143 -4.48 4.22 6.89
N PHE A 144 -4.23 2.92 7.07
CA PHE A 144 -5.12 2.05 7.86
C PHE A 144 -5.41 2.57 9.30
N VAL A 145 -4.47 3.30 9.89
CA VAL A 145 -4.62 3.91 11.23
C VAL A 145 -5.77 4.91 11.33
N GLU A 146 -6.30 5.37 10.19
CA GLU A 146 -7.48 6.22 10.11
C GLU A 146 -8.79 5.50 10.44
N TYR A 147 -8.84 4.18 10.25
CA TYR A 147 -9.97 3.34 10.70
C TYR A 147 -9.97 3.10 12.21
N LEU A 148 -8.85 3.39 12.89
CA LEU A 148 -8.73 3.20 14.32
C LEU A 148 -9.34 4.38 15.10
N SER A 149 -9.66 4.10 16.38
CA SER A 149 -10.18 5.11 17.29
C SER A 149 -9.20 6.31 17.41
N PRO A 150 -9.70 7.55 17.62
CA PRO A 150 -8.85 8.73 17.73
C PRO A 150 -7.73 8.59 18.76
N LEU A 151 -7.99 7.91 19.88
CA LEU A 151 -7.00 7.65 20.93
C LEU A 151 -5.87 6.74 20.43
N LYS A 152 -6.19 5.62 19.76
CA LYS A 152 -5.20 4.70 19.19
C LYS A 152 -4.34 5.41 18.14
N ARG A 153 -4.98 6.11 17.20
CA ARG A 153 -4.31 6.87 16.13
C ARG A 153 -3.36 7.94 16.68
N ASN A 154 -3.78 8.70 17.69
CA ASN A 154 -2.92 9.72 18.31
C ASN A 154 -1.71 9.09 19.04
N ARG A 155 -1.90 7.94 19.69
CA ARG A 155 -0.81 7.18 20.33
C ARG A 155 0.21 6.68 19.30
N ILE A 156 -0.26 6.11 18.19
CA ILE A 156 0.59 5.65 17.08
C ILE A 156 1.38 6.81 16.49
N LYS A 157 0.70 7.92 16.17
CA LYS A 157 1.32 9.15 15.67
C LYS A 157 2.46 9.62 16.59
N SER A 158 2.19 9.69 17.89
CA SER A 158 3.16 10.17 18.88
C SER A 158 4.37 9.23 18.99
N LYS A 159 4.15 7.91 18.92
CA LYS A 159 5.20 6.89 18.91
C LYS A 159 6.11 7.06 17.70
N LEU A 160 5.54 7.17 16.49
CA LEU A 160 6.29 7.27 15.25
C LEU A 160 7.07 8.58 15.13
N VAL A 161 6.49 9.72 15.52
CA VAL A 161 7.22 11.00 15.56
C VAL A 161 8.43 10.94 16.50
N LYS A 162 8.28 10.26 17.65
CA LYS A 162 9.39 10.08 18.59
C LYS A 162 10.49 9.18 18.00
N GLN A 163 10.11 8.13 17.28
CA GLN A 163 11.04 7.23 16.62
C GLN A 163 11.82 7.94 15.50
N GLN A 164 11.14 8.65 14.60
CA GLN A 164 11.77 9.43 13.53
C GLN A 164 12.79 10.44 14.06
N LYS A 165 12.47 11.12 15.17
CA LYS A 165 13.40 12.07 15.81
C LYS A 165 14.67 11.40 16.34
N ARG A 166 14.59 10.14 16.80
CA ARG A 166 15.74 9.37 17.28
C ARG A 166 16.60 8.92 16.09
N GLU A 167 15.99 8.32 15.08
CA GLU A 167 16.67 7.89 13.87
C GLU A 167 17.41 9.05 13.17
N LEU A 168 16.79 10.24 13.12
CA LEU A 168 17.41 11.46 12.59
C LEU A 168 18.56 12.00 13.45
N ALA A 169 18.58 11.71 14.75
CA ALA A 169 19.68 12.07 15.63
C ALA A 169 20.84 11.09 15.44
N ASP A 170 20.54 9.79 15.43
CA ASP A 170 21.51 8.70 15.26
C ASP A 170 22.19 8.76 13.88
N ALA A 171 21.47 9.16 12.82
CA ALA A 171 22.03 9.31 11.47
C ALA A 171 22.95 10.54 11.29
N LYS A 172 23.02 11.43 12.29
CA LYS A 172 23.90 12.61 12.27
C LYS A 172 25.19 12.41 13.07
N GLU A 173 25.30 11.30 13.79
CA GLU A 173 26.50 10.85 14.50
C GLU A 173 27.36 9.94 13.61
#